data_AF-A0A7C4NDY8-F1
#
_entry.id   AF-A0A7C4NDY8-F1
#
_cell.length_a   1.000
_cell.length_b   1.000
_cell.length_c   1.000
_cell.angle_alpha   90.00
_cell.angle_beta   90.00
_cell.angle_gamma   90.00
#
_symmetry.space_group_name_H-M   'P 1'
#
loop_
_entity.id
_entity.type
_entity.pdbx_description
1 polymer ?
#
loop_
_entity_poly.entity_id
_entity_poly.type
_entity_poly.pdbx_seq_one_letter_code
_entity_poly.pdbx_strand_id
1 'polypeptide(L)'
;MNFQEARFFEVFTALAVVLLVFILVIFSMNLAEFFSSIGYRPSLTLEKFPSFIWTYRGLDMLAQVFTLLATALGVVALLREDEGPGVEEEPAVEVGEEG
;
A
#
# COMPACT_ATOMS: atom_id res chain seq x y z
N MET A 1 4.93 7.85 21.10
CA MET A 1 4.30 6.64 20.53
C MET A 1 4.45 5.53 21.55
N ASN A 2 3.36 4.95 22.02
CA ASN A 2 3.38 3.98 23.12
C ASN A 2 3.88 2.61 22.64
N PHE A 3 4.58 1.87 23.50
CA PHE A 3 5.10 0.52 23.19
C PHE A 3 4.00 -0.45 22.71
N GLN A 4 2.77 -0.25 23.19
CA GLN A 4 1.60 -1.02 22.79
C GLN A 4 1.12 -0.69 21.36
N GLU A 5 1.30 0.54 20.89
CA GLU A 5 0.96 0.99 19.54
C GLU A 5 1.97 0.47 18.51
N ALA A 6 3.27 0.46 18.86
CA ALA A 6 4.32 -0.09 18.00
C ALA A 6 4.11 -1.58 17.73
N ARG A 7 3.80 -2.35 18.78
CA ARG A 7 3.49 -3.79 18.64
C ARG A 7 2.23 -4.05 17.82
N PHE A 8 1.21 -3.20 17.94
CA PHE A 8 -0.01 -3.32 17.14
C PHE A 8 0.29 -3.09 15.66
N PHE A 9 1.07 -2.05 15.34
CA PHE A 9 1.49 -1.76 13.99
C PHE A 9 2.29 -2.92 13.38
N GLU A 10 3.27 -3.46 14.10
CA GLU A 10 4.08 -4.61 13.64
C GLU A 10 3.21 -5.84 13.33
N VAL A 11 2.27 -6.19 14.22
CA VAL A 11 1.37 -7.32 14.02
C VAL A 11 0.43 -7.08 12.82
N PHE A 12 -0.09 -5.86 12.68
CA PHE A 12 -0.93 -5.48 11.55
C PHE A 12 -0.17 -5.57 10.22
N THR A 13 1.05 -5.05 10.18
CA THR A 13 1.91 -5.12 8.99
C THR A 13 2.28 -6.57 8.66
N ALA A 14 2.63 -7.38 9.64
CA ALA A 14 2.92 -8.80 9.44
C ALA A 14 1.71 -9.55 8.87
N LEU A 15 0.50 -9.30 9.40
CA LEU A 15 -0.74 -9.88 8.89
C LEU A 15 -1.03 -9.43 7.45
N ALA A 16 -0.82 -8.15 7.13
CA ALA A 16 -1.01 -7.62 5.79
C ALA A 16 -0.05 -8.26 4.78
N VAL A 17 1.22 -8.46 5.16
CA VAL A 17 2.22 -9.14 4.31
C VAL A 17 1.84 -10.61 4.10
N VAL A 18 1.44 -11.33 5.15
CA VAL A 18 1.01 -12.72 5.04
C VAL A 18 -0.21 -12.84 4.12
N LEU A 19 -1.19 -11.95 4.28
CA LEU A 19 -2.37 -11.89 3.42
C LEU A 19 -1.99 -11.62 1.95
N LEU A 20 -1.07 -10.68 1.71
CA LEU A 20 -0.58 -10.37 0.38
C LEU A 20 0.09 -11.58 -0.27
N VAL A 21 0.98 -12.27 0.45
CA VAL A 21 1.66 -13.48 -0.03
C VAL A 21 0.63 -14.56 -0.36
N PHE A 22 -0.37 -14.76 0.49
CA PHE A 22 -1.43 -15.74 0.26
C PHE A 22 -2.23 -15.43 -1.01
N ILE A 23 -2.60 -14.16 -1.23
CA ILE A 23 -3.28 -13.72 -2.45
C ILE A 23 -2.40 -13.98 -3.69
N LEU A 24 -1.11 -13.65 -3.62
CA LEU A 24 -0.17 -13.88 -4.72
C LEU A 24 -0.01 -15.37 -5.05
N VAL A 25 0.05 -16.24 -4.04
CA VAL A 25 0.15 -17.69 -4.24
C VAL A 25 -1.11 -18.22 -4.94
N ILE A 26 -2.31 -17.88 -4.47
CA ILE A 26 -3.57 -18.28 -5.10
C ILE A 26 -3.61 -17.80 -6.56
N PHE A 27 -3.21 -16.54 -6.80
CA PHE A 27 -3.21 -15.98 -8.14
C PHE A 27 -2.21 -16.70 -9.06
N SER A 28 -1.01 -17.02 -8.55
CA SER A 28 0.04 -17.72 -9.31
C SER A 28 -0.37 -19.14 -9.73
N MET A 29 -1.07 -19.88 -8.85
CA MET A 29 -1.58 -21.22 -9.16
C MET A 29 -2.65 -21.16 -10.25
N ASN A 30 -3.57 -20.20 -10.16
CA ASN A 30 -4.60 -19.97 -11.20
C ASN A 30 -3.98 -19.48 -12.52
N LEU A 31 -2.87 -18.74 -12.47
CA LEU A 31 -2.16 -18.26 -13.65
C LEU A 31 -1.53 -19.42 -14.45
N ALA A 32 -0.94 -20.39 -13.76
CA ALA A 32 -0.34 -21.57 -14.38
C ALA A 32 -1.38 -22.43 -15.12
N GLU A 33 -2.55 -22.66 -14.51
CA GLU A 33 -3.68 -23.30 -15.18
C GLU A 33 -4.21 -22.46 -16.35
N PHE A 34 -4.32 -21.14 -16.18
CA PHE A 34 -4.77 -20.23 -17.25
C PHE A 34 -3.87 -20.28 -18.50
N PHE A 35 -2.54 -20.27 -18.33
CA PHE A 35 -1.59 -20.34 -19.47
C PHE A 35 -1.63 -21.69 -20.19
N SER A 36 -1.88 -22.80 -19.48
CA SER A 36 -2.07 -24.11 -20.09
C SER A 36 -3.36 -24.22 -20.92
N SER A 37 -4.33 -23.33 -20.67
CA SER A 37 -5.68 -23.32 -21.25
C SER A 37 -5.88 -22.24 -22.33
N ILE A 38 -4.83 -21.66 -22.92
CA ILE A 38 -4.94 -20.63 -23.98
C ILE A 38 -5.48 -21.25 -25.30
N GLY A 39 -6.76 -21.57 -25.31
CA GLY A 39 -7.64 -21.53 -26.46
C GLY A 39 -8.38 -20.19 -26.47
N TYR A 40 -8.61 -19.65 -27.66
CA TYR A 40 -9.24 -18.35 -27.94
C TYR A 40 -10.38 -18.00 -26.95
N ARG A 41 -10.21 -16.93 -26.16
CA ARG A 41 -11.25 -16.40 -25.27
C ARG A 41 -11.91 -15.19 -25.95
N PRO A 42 -13.25 -15.16 -26.05
CA PRO A 42 -13.99 -14.11 -26.75
C PRO A 42 -13.73 -12.74 -26.11
N SER A 43 -14.00 -11.65 -26.86
CA SER A 43 -13.85 -10.28 -26.39
C SER A 43 -14.69 -10.04 -25.13
N LEU A 44 -14.07 -10.17 -23.96
CA LEU A 44 -14.66 -9.88 -22.67
C LEU A 44 -14.66 -8.36 -22.48
N THR A 45 -15.69 -7.70 -23.00
CA THR A 45 -15.97 -6.30 -22.71
C THR A 45 -16.78 -6.16 -21.43
N LEU A 46 -16.52 -5.08 -20.70
CA LEU A 46 -17.21 -4.69 -19.46
C LEU A 46 -18.74 -4.68 -19.59
N GLU A 47 -19.23 -4.24 -20.74
CA GLU A 47 -20.67 -4.17 -21.05
C GLU A 47 -21.35 -5.54 -21.07
N LYS A 48 -20.64 -6.58 -21.47
CA LYS A 48 -21.19 -7.95 -21.54
C LYS A 48 -21.02 -8.72 -20.23
N PHE A 49 -19.96 -8.43 -19.48
CA PHE A 49 -19.64 -9.16 -18.25
C PHE A 49 -19.19 -8.18 -17.16
N PRO A 50 -20.11 -7.64 -16.34
CA PRO A 50 -19.75 -6.68 -15.29
C PRO A 50 -18.79 -7.27 -14.24
N SER A 51 -18.82 -8.59 -14.05
CA SER A 51 -17.89 -9.31 -13.18
C SER A 51 -16.46 -9.40 -13.74
N PHE A 52 -16.24 -9.02 -15.00
CA PHE A 52 -14.96 -9.16 -15.72
C PHE A 52 -13.80 -8.51 -14.98
N ILE A 53 -14.02 -7.30 -14.46
CA ILE A 53 -13.00 -6.58 -13.70
C ILE A 53 -12.54 -7.42 -12.51
N TRP A 54 -13.46 -8.05 -11.79
CA TRP A 54 -13.13 -8.82 -10.59
C TRP A 54 -12.55 -10.20 -10.91
N THR A 55 -12.96 -10.83 -12.02
CA THR A 55 -12.51 -12.20 -12.39
C THR A 55 -11.19 -12.22 -13.16
N TYR A 56 -10.95 -11.23 -14.02
CA TYR A 56 -9.79 -11.24 -14.93
C TYR A 56 -8.80 -10.12 -14.65
N ARG A 57 -9.28 -8.98 -14.12
CA ARG A 57 -8.46 -7.82 -13.75
C ARG A 57 -8.44 -7.57 -12.24
N GLY A 58 -8.80 -8.57 -11.43
CA GLY A 58 -8.94 -8.40 -9.98
C GLY A 58 -7.64 -7.97 -9.31
N LEU A 59 -6.49 -8.45 -9.81
CA LEU A 59 -5.17 -8.06 -9.32
C LEU A 59 -4.82 -6.60 -9.65
N ASP A 60 -5.17 -6.14 -10.84
CA ASP A 60 -4.98 -4.74 -11.28
C ASP A 60 -5.84 -3.79 -10.42
N MET A 61 -7.10 -4.17 -10.15
CA MET A 61 -7.95 -3.43 -9.22
C MET A 61 -7.41 -3.40 -7.79
N LEU A 62 -6.92 -4.54 -7.29
CA LEU A 62 -6.32 -4.60 -5.96
C LEU A 62 -5.12 -3.66 -5.87
N ALA A 63 -4.23 -3.71 -6.85
CA ALA A 63 -3.07 -2.82 -6.94
C ALA A 63 -3.48 -1.34 -7.01
N GLN A 64 -4.53 -1.00 -7.76
CA GLN A 64 -5.07 0.36 -7.81
C GLN A 64 -5.62 0.82 -6.46
N VAL A 65 -6.34 -0.04 -5.72
CA VAL A 65 -6.82 0.27 -4.36
C VAL A 65 -5.65 0.54 -3.41
N PHE A 66 -4.61 -0.30 -3.43
CA PHE A 66 -3.40 -0.08 -2.63
C PHE A 66 -2.71 1.25 -3.00
N THR A 67 -2.63 1.56 -4.30
CA THR A 67 -2.01 2.80 -4.79
C THR A 67 -2.80 4.03 -4.33
N LEU A 68 -4.13 3.98 -4.40
CA LEU A 68 -5.00 5.07 -3.91
C LEU A 68 -4.89 5.23 -2.40
N LEU A 69 -4.86 4.14 -1.65
CA LEU A 69 -4.67 4.16 -0.20
C LEU A 69 -3.31 4.77 0.19
N ALA A 70 -2.23 4.32 -0.46
CA ALA A 70 -0.89 4.86 -0.23
C ALA A 70 -0.82 6.37 -0.54
N THR A 71 -1.47 6.79 -1.63
CA THR A 71 -1.57 8.21 -2.01
C THR A 71 -2.31 9.00 -0.93
N ALA A 72 -3.46 8.52 -0.46
CA ALA A 72 -4.24 9.19 0.58
C ALA A 72 -3.44 9.31 1.88
N LEU A 73 -2.77 8.24 2.31
CA LEU A 73 -1.92 8.25 3.51
C LEU A 73 -0.73 9.20 3.34
N GLY A 74 -0.12 9.26 2.16
CA GLY A 74 0.96 10.20 1.86
C GLY A 74 0.50 11.65 1.94
N VAL A 75 -0.66 11.98 1.37
CA VAL A 75 -1.25 13.32 1.48
C VAL A 75 -1.56 13.67 2.94
N VAL A 76 -2.16 12.75 3.69
CA VAL A 76 -2.44 12.96 5.12
C VAL A 76 -1.15 13.16 5.92
N ALA A 77 -0.07 12.44 5.59
CA ALA A 77 1.23 12.61 6.24
C ALA A 77 1.85 13.98 5.93
N LEU A 78 1.72 14.49 4.69
CA LEU A 78 2.19 15.82 4.32
C LEU A 78 1.38 16.95 4.95
N LEU A 79 0.09 16.72 5.19
CA LEU A 79 -0.81 17.70 5.82
C LEU A 79 -0.86 17.60 7.34
N ARG A 80 -0.14 16.64 7.92
CA ARG A 80 0.03 16.56 9.35
C ARG A 80 0.91 17.74 9.76
N GLU A 81 0.32 18.73 10.44
CA GLU A 81 1.10 19.73 11.16
C GLU A 81 1.97 18.99 12.18
N ASP A 82 3.29 19.12 12.05
CA ASP A 82 4.26 18.56 12.99
C ASP A 82 4.18 19.33 14.32
N GLU A 83 3.15 19.07 15.11
CA GLU A 83 3.17 19.31 16.56
C GLU A 83 3.63 18.01 17.26
N GLY A 84 4.89 17.65 17.04
CA GLY A 84 5.61 16.61 17.76
C GLY A 84 6.72 17.24 18.61
N PRO A 85 6.84 16.93 19.91
CA PRO A 85 7.72 17.64 20.82
C PRO A 85 9.19 17.33 20.51
N GLY A 86 9.96 18.35 20.13
CA GLY A 86 11.42 18.27 20.15
C GLY A 86 12.20 18.72 18.91
N VAL A 87 11.70 19.68 18.13
CA VAL A 87 12.56 20.44 17.21
C VAL A 87 12.21 21.93 17.34
N GLU A 88 12.52 22.48 18.51
CA GLU A 88 13.03 23.84 18.50
C GLU A 88 14.42 23.71 17.86
N GLU A 89 14.57 24.17 16.62
CA GLU A 89 15.90 24.49 16.12
C GLU A 89 16.44 25.58 17.06
N GLU A 90 17.19 25.19 18.10
CA GLU A 90 17.96 26.15 18.88
C GLU A 90 18.83 26.90 17.88
N PRO A 91 18.62 28.21 17.68
CA PRO A 91 19.49 28.98 16.79
C PRO A 91 20.89 28.91 17.40
N ALA A 92 21.85 28.43 16.62
CA ALA A 92 23.25 28.47 17.00
C ALA A 92 23.62 29.93 17.33
N VAL A 93 23.70 30.24 18.62
CA VAL A 93 24.19 31.53 19.09
C VAL A 93 25.67 31.56 18.74
N GLU A 94 26.02 32.29 17.68
CA GLU A 94 27.42 32.65 17.45
C GLU A 94 27.85 33.55 18.60
N VAL A 95 28.57 32.96 19.56
CA VAL A 95 29.31 33.68 20.58
C VAL A 95 30.43 34.41 19.86
N GLY A 96 30.19 35.68 19.54
CA GLY A 96 31.23 36.58 19.07
C GLY A 96 32.37 36.60 20.09
N GLU A 97 33.57 36.26 19.63
CA GLU A 97 34.81 36.43 20.39
C GLU A 97 34.92 37.88 20.87
N GLU A 98 35.12 38.01 22.17
CA GLU A 98 35.41 39.25 22.89
C GLU A 98 36.69 39.90 22.35
N GLY A 99 36.65 41.21 22.13
CA GLY A 99 37.83 42.06 21.92
C GLY A 99 38.29 42.74 23.20
#